data_AF-U5E400-F1
#
_entry.id   AF-U5E400-F1
#
_cell.length_a   1.000
_cell.length_b   1.000
_cell.length_c   1.000
_cell.angle_alpha   90.00
_cell.angle_beta   90.00
_cell.angle_gamma   90.00
#
_symmetry.space_group_name_H-M   'P 1'
#
loop_
_entity.id
_entity.type
_entity.pdbx_description
1 polymer ?
#
loop_
_entity_poly.entity_id
_entity_poly.type
_entity_poly.pdbx_seq_one_letter_code
_entity_poly.pdbx_strand_id
1 'polypeptide(L)'
;MASAAAVGAGAGISDMASTLPVIEHTFETCKFGGVFEKWPVQFKPEPWRVVDPPQKVIVAAHLAIGTKPKHFRQDRPAMRVKLGGLRLAGNVPGWLHAWVLLDDGTWMGLVAFTLVTGNGHGQLQLHQWCPAHALTPADR
;
A
#
# COMPACT_ATOMS: atom_id res chain seq x y z
N MET A 1 -45.14 -52.75 -24.09
CA MET A 1 -44.59 -53.61 -23.02
C MET A 1 -43.33 -52.95 -22.45
N ALA A 2 -43.16 -53.03 -21.13
CA ALA A 2 -42.16 -52.39 -20.23
C ALA A 2 -42.36 -50.85 -20.05
N SER A 3 -42.80 -50.29 -18.90
CA SER A 3 -42.47 -50.46 -17.46
C SER A 3 -41.02 -50.01 -17.18
N ALA A 4 -40.62 -49.21 -16.18
CA ALA A 4 -41.22 -48.56 -15.01
C ALA A 4 -40.34 -47.37 -14.55
N ALA A 5 -40.85 -46.61 -13.58
CA ALA A 5 -40.29 -45.43 -12.90
C ALA A 5 -38.95 -45.60 -12.18
N ALA A 6 -38.22 -44.47 -12.00
CA ALA A 6 -37.44 -44.19 -10.80
C ALA A 6 -37.32 -42.67 -10.54
N VAL A 7 -37.77 -42.27 -9.36
CA VAL A 7 -37.61 -40.96 -8.72
C VAL A 7 -36.15 -40.82 -8.24
N GLY A 8 -35.55 -39.65 -8.43
CA GLY A 8 -34.23 -39.30 -7.90
C GLY A 8 -34.16 -37.83 -7.52
N ALA A 9 -34.45 -37.52 -6.26
CA ALA A 9 -34.16 -36.24 -5.64
C ALA A 9 -32.64 -36.09 -5.48
N GLY A 10 -32.05 -35.06 -6.08
CA GLY A 10 -30.65 -34.69 -5.93
C GLY A 10 -30.56 -33.30 -5.32
N ALA A 11 -30.33 -33.25 -4.02
CA ALA A 11 -30.11 -32.05 -3.24
C ALA A 11 -28.94 -31.23 -3.82
N GLY A 12 -29.18 -29.93 -4.00
CA GLY A 12 -28.12 -28.96 -4.25
C GLY A 12 -27.17 -28.91 -3.05
N ILE A 13 -25.92 -29.27 -3.28
CA ILE A 13 -24.84 -29.10 -2.32
C ILE A 13 -23.79 -28.17 -2.92
N SER A 14 -23.90 -26.91 -2.47
CA SER A 14 -22.84 -25.91 -2.27
C SER A 14 -21.62 -26.00 -3.19
N ASP A 15 -21.64 -25.11 -4.18
CA ASP A 15 -20.45 -24.49 -4.74
C ASP A 15 -19.70 -23.76 -3.60
N MET A 16 -18.69 -24.42 -3.02
CA MET A 16 -17.71 -23.76 -2.15
C MET A 16 -16.75 -22.94 -3.01
N ALA A 17 -17.26 -21.86 -3.58
CA ALA A 17 -16.42 -20.74 -4.01
C ALA A 17 -15.77 -20.16 -2.75
N SER A 18 -14.47 -20.44 -2.60
CA SER A 18 -13.61 -19.84 -1.59
C SER A 18 -13.52 -18.33 -1.84
N THR A 19 -14.51 -17.61 -1.33
CA THR A 19 -14.48 -16.15 -1.21
C THR A 19 -13.54 -15.80 -0.08
N LEU A 20 -12.26 -15.69 -0.40
CA LEU A 20 -11.32 -14.97 0.47
C LEU A 20 -11.88 -13.55 0.65
N PRO A 21 -12.01 -13.03 1.89
CA PRO A 21 -12.44 -11.67 2.08
C PRO A 21 -11.37 -10.74 1.50
N VAL A 22 -11.70 -10.06 0.40
CA VAL A 22 -11.04 -8.81 0.04
C VAL A 22 -11.40 -7.86 1.17
N ILE A 23 -10.51 -7.76 2.16
CA ILE A 23 -10.63 -6.75 3.21
C ILE A 23 -10.32 -5.42 2.51
N GLU A 24 -11.37 -4.81 1.95
CA GLU A 24 -11.38 -3.37 1.66
C GLU A 24 -11.25 -2.66 2.99
N HIS A 25 -10.00 -2.52 3.45
CA HIS A 25 -9.69 -1.66 4.58
C HIS A 25 -10.21 -0.28 4.22
N THR A 26 -11.25 0.14 4.93
CA THR A 26 -11.70 1.52 5.00
C THR A 26 -10.51 2.31 5.53
N PHE A 27 -9.71 2.88 4.62
CA PHE A 27 -8.84 3.98 4.98
C PHE A 27 -9.80 5.10 5.33
N GLU A 28 -9.99 5.33 6.63
CA GLU A 28 -10.58 6.57 7.11
C GLU A 28 -9.94 7.69 6.31
N THR A 29 -10.78 8.50 5.67
CA THR A 29 -10.40 9.73 4.98
C THR A 29 -9.80 10.65 6.03
N CYS A 30 -8.53 10.44 6.37
CA CYS A 30 -7.75 11.38 7.16
C CYS A 30 -7.82 12.69 6.37
N LYS A 31 -8.52 13.69 6.91
CA LYS A 31 -8.61 15.00 6.26
C LYS A 31 -7.22 15.62 6.27
N PHE A 32 -6.47 15.45 5.17
CA PHE A 32 -5.14 16.05 5.00
C PHE A 32 -5.19 17.56 4.70
N GLY A 33 -6.36 18.20 4.79
CA GLY A 33 -6.55 19.62 4.54
C GLY A 33 -5.70 20.57 5.41
N GLY A 34 -5.07 20.08 6.48
CA GLY A 34 -4.16 20.85 7.33
C GLY A 34 -2.66 20.70 7.05
N VAL A 35 -2.23 19.81 6.14
CA VAL A 35 -0.79 19.48 5.99
C VAL A 35 0.06 20.67 5.53
N PHE A 36 -0.54 21.63 4.81
CA PHE A 36 0.13 22.83 4.30
C PHE A 36 -0.38 24.14 4.93
N GLU A 37 -1.19 24.07 5.98
CA GLU A 37 -1.84 25.25 6.58
C GLU A 37 -0.85 26.34 7.02
N LYS A 38 0.35 25.93 7.45
CA LYS A 38 1.41 26.84 7.92
C LYS A 38 2.44 27.20 6.84
N TRP A 39 2.25 26.77 5.59
CA TRP A 39 3.17 27.09 4.51
C TRP A 39 2.72 28.39 3.82
N PRO A 40 3.50 29.48 3.91
CA PRO A 40 3.12 30.73 3.26
C PRO A 40 3.15 30.58 1.73
N VAL A 41 2.03 30.89 1.07
CA VAL A 41 1.94 30.90 -0.40
C VAL A 41 2.63 32.17 -0.92
N GLN A 42 3.91 32.05 -1.24
CA GLN A 42 4.73 33.16 -1.75
C GLN A 42 4.87 33.13 -3.29
N PHE A 43 4.76 31.94 -3.90
CA PHE A 43 5.03 31.71 -5.32
C PHE A 43 3.86 30.96 -5.99
N LYS A 44 3.62 31.26 -7.27
CA LYS A 44 2.62 30.57 -8.11
C LYS A 44 3.29 29.96 -9.35
N PRO A 45 2.97 28.70 -9.73
CA PRO A 45 2.11 27.76 -9.01
C PRO A 45 2.69 27.39 -7.63
N GLU A 46 1.82 26.98 -6.71
CA GLU A 46 2.23 26.58 -5.37
C GLU A 46 3.19 25.39 -5.44
N PRO A 47 4.24 25.33 -4.60
CA PRO A 47 5.18 24.21 -4.56
C PRO A 47 4.58 22.99 -3.85
N TRP A 48 3.25 22.90 -3.75
CA TRP A 48 2.53 21.77 -3.15
C TRP A 48 1.10 21.73 -3.69
N ARG A 49 0.43 20.59 -3.52
CA ARG A 49 -1.00 20.42 -3.80
C ARG A 49 -1.58 19.30 -2.94
N VAL A 50 -2.81 19.48 -2.47
CA VAL A 50 -3.59 18.42 -1.81
C VAL A 50 -4.29 17.56 -2.87
N VAL A 51 -4.39 16.26 -2.61
CA VAL A 51 -5.10 15.28 -3.45
C VAL A 51 -6.32 14.80 -2.67
N ASP A 52 -7.47 15.38 -3.00
CA ASP A 52 -8.77 15.05 -2.40
C ASP A 52 -9.82 14.88 -3.52
N PRO A 53 -10.44 13.68 -3.69
CA PRO A 53 -10.24 12.48 -2.89
C PRO A 53 -8.84 11.88 -3.06
N PRO A 54 -8.33 11.15 -2.05
CA PRO A 54 -7.05 10.44 -2.16
C PRO A 54 -7.02 9.50 -3.38
N GLN A 55 -5.89 9.46 -4.07
CA GLN A 55 -5.73 8.65 -5.29
C GLN A 55 -5.03 7.32 -4.99
N LYS A 56 -5.46 6.23 -5.63
CA LYS A 56 -4.82 4.92 -5.51
C LYS A 56 -3.47 4.92 -6.22
N VAL A 57 -2.44 4.47 -5.52
CA VAL A 57 -1.08 4.35 -6.06
C VAL A 57 -0.47 3.00 -5.68
N ILE A 58 0.48 2.55 -6.49
CA ILE A 58 1.40 1.46 -6.18
C ILE A 58 2.72 2.08 -5.74
N VAL A 59 3.15 1.72 -4.53
CA VAL A 59 4.38 2.19 -3.89
C VAL A 59 5.47 1.13 -4.05
N ALA A 60 6.55 1.46 -4.74
CA ALA A 60 7.77 0.68 -4.73
C ALA A 60 8.50 0.89 -3.38
N ALA A 61 8.22 0.05 -2.38
CA ALA A 61 8.63 0.29 -0.99
C ALA A 61 10.16 0.43 -0.82
N HIS A 62 10.96 -0.28 -1.61
CA HIS A 62 12.42 -0.18 -1.61
C HIS A 62 12.96 1.17 -2.11
N LEU A 63 12.22 1.87 -2.97
CA LEU A 63 12.55 3.22 -3.43
C LEU A 63 12.00 4.28 -2.48
N ALA A 64 10.84 4.03 -1.87
CA ALA A 64 10.23 4.91 -0.89
C ALA A 64 11.02 4.98 0.43
N ILE A 65 11.61 3.86 0.86
CA ILE A 65 12.34 3.74 2.13
C ILE A 65 13.79 3.39 1.82
N GLY A 66 14.59 4.42 1.59
CA GLY A 66 16.03 4.28 1.39
C GLY A 66 16.70 3.71 2.65
N THR A 67 17.20 2.48 2.56
CA THR A 67 18.07 1.91 3.59
C THR A 67 19.48 1.79 3.03
N LYS A 68 20.47 2.40 3.70
CA LYS A 68 21.88 2.16 3.40
C LYS A 68 22.35 0.99 4.27
N PRO A 69 22.94 -0.08 3.73
CA PRO A 69 23.60 -1.05 4.57
C PRO A 69 24.76 -0.33 5.28
N LYS A 70 24.69 -0.24 6.62
CA LYS A 70 25.64 0.58 7.38
C LYS A 70 27.05 -0.05 7.36
N HIS A 71 27.19 -1.38 7.38
CA HIS A 71 28.50 -2.06 7.40
C HIS A 71 28.47 -3.48 6.79
N PHE A 72 29.58 -3.91 6.17
CA PHE A 72 29.76 -5.24 5.54
C PHE A 72 29.78 -6.41 6.55
N ARG A 73 29.87 -6.16 7.86
CA ARG A 73 29.91 -7.18 8.93
C ARG A 73 29.46 -6.63 10.28
N GLN A 74 28.15 -6.56 10.50
CA GLN A 74 27.62 -6.48 11.87
C GLN A 74 26.58 -7.60 12.03
N ASP A 75 26.60 -8.23 13.21
CA ASP A 75 25.94 -9.49 13.56
C ASP A 75 24.71 -9.78 12.73
N ARG A 76 24.81 -10.77 11.83
CA ARG A 76 23.67 -11.20 11.03
C ARG A 76 22.57 -11.58 12.04
N PRO A 77 21.43 -10.86 12.06
CA PRO A 77 20.32 -11.32 12.88
C PRO A 77 20.07 -12.78 12.51
N ALA A 78 19.87 -13.62 13.53
CA ALA A 78 19.56 -15.03 13.31
C ALA A 78 18.44 -15.13 12.26
N MET A 79 18.47 -16.15 11.40
CA MET A 79 17.53 -16.23 10.26
C MET A 79 16.06 -16.04 10.67
N ARG A 80 15.68 -16.52 11.87
CA ARG A 80 14.36 -16.31 12.48
C ARG A 80 14.01 -14.83 12.70
N VAL A 81 14.98 -14.02 13.14
CA VAL A 81 14.82 -12.56 13.34
C VAL A 81 14.70 -11.85 11.99
N LYS A 82 15.43 -12.29 10.96
CA LYS A 82 15.29 -11.75 9.59
C LYS A 82 13.91 -12.02 9.00
N LEU A 83 13.36 -13.22 9.24
CA LEU A 83 11.99 -13.58 8.86
C LEU A 83 10.95 -12.65 9.52
N GLY A 84 11.19 -12.18 10.74
CA GLY A 84 10.33 -11.21 11.41
C GLY A 84 10.52 -9.75 10.99
N GLY A 85 11.54 -9.42 10.19
CA GLY A 85 11.81 -8.04 9.75
C GLY A 85 10.85 -7.56 8.65
N LEU A 86 10.73 -6.25 8.47
CA LEU A 86 9.90 -5.66 7.40
C LEU A 86 10.44 -6.00 6.00
N ARG A 87 9.54 -6.35 5.09
CA ARG A 87 9.86 -6.63 3.69
C ARG A 87 9.67 -5.38 2.84
N LEU A 88 10.78 -4.80 2.37
CA LEU A 88 10.77 -3.61 1.49
C LEU A 88 10.86 -3.95 -0.01
N ALA A 89 11.18 -5.18 -0.38
CA ALA A 89 11.42 -5.55 -1.78
C ALA A 89 10.16 -5.58 -2.68
N GLY A 90 8.99 -5.16 -2.18
CA GLY A 90 7.70 -5.29 -2.85
C GLY A 90 7.12 -3.98 -3.36
N ASN A 91 6.19 -4.11 -4.30
CA ASN A 91 5.22 -3.09 -4.64
C ASN A 91 3.99 -3.24 -3.75
N VAL A 92 3.53 -2.15 -3.16
CA VAL A 92 2.49 -2.14 -2.14
C VAL A 92 1.39 -1.14 -2.53
N PRO A 93 0.11 -1.50 -2.51
CA PRO A 93 -0.96 -0.54 -2.73
C PRO A 93 -1.00 0.50 -1.61
N GLY A 94 -1.31 1.74 -1.99
CA GLY A 94 -1.42 2.86 -1.06
C GLY A 94 -2.33 3.96 -1.59
N TRP A 95 -2.48 5.00 -0.78
CA TRP A 95 -3.31 6.16 -1.05
C TRP A 95 -2.49 7.43 -0.99
N LEU A 96 -2.49 8.18 -2.07
CA LEU A 96 -1.80 9.44 -2.23
C LEU A 96 -2.71 10.60 -1.79
N HIS A 97 -2.19 11.43 -0.88
CA HIS A 97 -2.96 12.49 -0.22
C HIS A 97 -2.47 13.90 -0.55
N ALA A 98 -1.20 14.05 -0.90
CA ALA A 98 -0.63 15.36 -1.21
C ALA A 98 0.64 15.21 -2.04
N TRP A 99 1.03 16.29 -2.71
CA TRP A 99 2.32 16.45 -3.36
C TRP A 99 3.04 17.67 -2.82
N VAL A 100 4.37 17.60 -2.73
CA VAL A 100 5.27 18.72 -2.46
C VAL A 100 6.41 18.72 -3.47
N LEU A 101 6.79 19.89 -3.95
CA LEU A 101 7.91 20.14 -4.82
C LEU A 101 9.14 20.46 -3.96
N LEU A 102 10.23 19.74 -4.20
CA LEU A 102 11.53 20.01 -3.61
C LEU A 102 12.25 21.14 -4.35
N ASP A 103 13.25 21.72 -3.70
CA ASP A 103 14.11 22.76 -4.27
C ASP A 103 14.94 22.26 -5.48
N ASP A 104 15.18 20.96 -5.58
CA ASP A 104 15.80 20.31 -6.74
C ASP A 104 14.83 20.06 -7.91
N GLY A 105 13.56 20.44 -7.78
CA GLY A 105 12.51 20.25 -8.79
C GLY A 105 11.84 18.88 -8.77
N THR A 106 12.24 17.99 -7.85
CA THR A 106 11.62 16.67 -7.68
C THR A 106 10.33 16.78 -6.87
N TRP A 107 9.31 16.03 -7.26
CA TRP A 107 8.08 15.90 -6.47
C TRP A 107 8.18 14.76 -5.46
N MET A 108 7.61 14.97 -4.26
CA MET A 108 7.32 13.92 -3.29
C MET A 108 5.82 13.85 -3.02
N GLY A 109 5.30 12.63 -2.91
CA GLY A 109 3.91 12.37 -2.56
C GLY A 109 3.79 11.93 -1.10
N LEU A 110 2.81 12.46 -0.36
CA LEU A 110 2.43 11.92 0.95
C LEU A 110 1.51 10.72 0.73
N VAL A 111 1.95 9.54 1.14
CA VAL A 111 1.23 8.29 0.87
C VAL A 111 0.99 7.50 2.15
N ALA A 112 -0.23 6.99 2.29
CA ALA A 112 -0.60 6.00 3.30
C ALA A 112 -0.54 4.58 2.70
N PHE A 113 0.22 3.67 3.30
CA PHE A 113 0.36 2.27 2.84
C PHE A 113 0.77 1.33 3.97
N THR A 114 0.60 0.02 3.77
CA THR A 114 0.89 -1.01 4.79
C THR A 114 2.00 -1.93 4.35
N LEU A 115 3.09 -1.98 5.12
CA LEU A 115 4.15 -2.97 4.95
C LEU A 115 3.86 -4.24 5.73
N VAL A 116 4.43 -5.35 5.25
CA VAL A 116 4.37 -6.65 5.93
C VAL A 116 5.77 -7.11 6.34
N THR A 117 5.86 -7.97 7.35
CA THR A 117 7.10 -8.67 7.68
C THR A 117 7.42 -9.74 6.63
N GLY A 118 8.68 -10.18 6.56
CA GLY A 118 9.15 -11.20 5.62
C GLY A 118 8.43 -12.55 5.77
N ASN A 119 8.00 -12.88 6.98
CA ASN A 119 7.20 -14.06 7.30
C ASN A 119 5.68 -13.81 7.16
N GLY A 120 5.23 -12.62 6.79
CA GLY A 120 3.82 -12.29 6.55
C GLY A 120 2.94 -12.18 7.80
N HIS A 121 3.48 -12.38 9.00
CA HIS A 121 2.69 -12.38 10.24
C HIS A 121 2.57 -11.01 10.93
N GLY A 122 3.38 -10.03 10.55
CA GLY A 122 3.34 -8.66 11.06
C GLY A 122 2.98 -7.68 9.97
N GLN A 123 2.31 -6.60 10.37
CA GLN A 123 1.93 -5.48 9.50
C GLN A 123 2.33 -4.17 10.15
N LEU A 124 2.69 -3.18 9.33
CA LEU A 124 3.00 -1.83 9.77
C LEU A 124 2.37 -0.83 8.81
N GLN A 125 1.42 -0.05 9.31
CA GLN A 125 0.83 1.07 8.58
C GLN A 125 1.75 2.28 8.65
N LEU A 126 1.96 2.93 7.51
CA LEU A 126 2.86 4.06 7.35
C LEU A 126 2.16 5.20 6.63
N HIS A 127 2.39 6.42 7.11
CA HIS A 127 2.11 7.66 6.39
C HIS A 127 3.46 8.32 6.11
N GLN A 128 3.88 8.33 4.86
CA GLN A 128 5.25 8.70 4.52
C GLN A 128 5.31 9.53 3.23
N TRP A 129 6.23 10.49 3.21
CA TRP A 129 6.65 11.17 1.98
C TRP A 129 7.50 10.23 1.15
N CYS A 130 7.01 9.90 -0.05
CA CYS A 130 7.68 9.05 -1.02
C CYS A 130 8.11 9.89 -2.23
N PRO A 131 9.31 9.67 -2.79
CA PRO A 131 9.70 10.36 -4.01
C PRO A 131 8.78 9.93 -5.17
N ALA A 132 8.49 10.84 -6.09
CA ALA A 132 7.55 10.58 -7.20
C ALA A 132 7.90 9.33 -8.02
N HIS A 133 9.19 9.05 -8.22
CA HIS A 133 9.64 7.86 -8.96
C HIS A 133 9.38 6.53 -8.24
N ALA A 134 9.05 6.56 -6.95
CA ALA A 134 8.61 5.37 -6.20
C ALA A 134 7.11 5.12 -6.29
N LEU A 135 6.35 6.00 -6.96
CA LEU A 135 4.89 5.99 -7.01
C LEU A 135 4.41 5.80 -8.44
N THR A 136 3.51 4.83 -8.63
CA THR A 136 2.83 4.60 -9.92
C THR A 136 1.31 4.66 -9.70
N PRO A 137 0.53 5.34 -10.56
CA PRO A 137 -0.93 5.29 -10.48
C PRO A 137 -1.44 3.85 -10.59
N ALA A 138 -2.40 3.47 -9.74
CA ALA A 138 -2.94 2.10 -9.74
C ALA A 138 -4.01 1.86 -10.83
N ASP A 139 -4.65 2.92 -11.33
CA ASP A 139 -5.76 2.86 -12.28
C ASP A 139 -5.33 3.00 -13.76
N ARG A 140 -4.08 2.63 -14.09
CA ARG A 140 -3.58 2.68 -15.49
C ARG A 140 -3.77 1.37 -16.22
#